data_AF-A0A4Y9LZB5-F1
#
_entry.id   AF-A0A4Y9LZB5-F1
#
_cell.length_a   1.000
_cell.length_b   1.000
_cell.length_c   1.000
_cell.angle_alpha   90.00
_cell.angle_beta   90.00
_cell.angle_gamma   90.00
#
_symmetry.space_group_name_H-M   'P 1'
#
loop_
_entity.id
_entity.type
_entity.pdbx_description
1 polymer ?
#
loop_
_entity_poly.entity_id
_entity_poly.type
_entity_poly.pdbx_seq_one_letter_code
_entity_poly.pdbx_strand_id
1 'polypeptide(L)'
;MPNYLYRFRPLSRLLEKNELRNQEIFFASPESLNDPMEGFRDVFWSGDEIVWTNLFRHYLLCLEWAYSFASISAGTECLSWQDVPVFDIIDRAPTPQQRLRLEKLTSSFLNHKAIKALVQVLSGRPHPVGRDELTAYFHPVHALALWVIQQNYGEYGLGKEIKEDPEVEAFLARSLAQARAMLDHVVSLPKGPDSERIIAAMFLTHRSMVEEIGFLHRYNNRATPIEPNRSFVLFEFPNQYVTQLETLTYPDWYTACFMNECRNSSIWGQYGENHTAACLIFDAGDDDRQLSLQLERIYAFGNDGPIKGYVPHHFQKVVYGEKYPTVDFFRSLGQLPIPLLSRTWYVGPAGKRSSCVDDMFNDENAWRDRYWTTFNQSVVGKLEAWQHEGEQRLILHGGDYSDPVSRVTHYQFRDLTGIIFGIKTPIEKKIEIAEIIEEKCRAEGRTDFKFYQAYYHRDNGCIEHRELSLLKYKF
;
A
#
# COMPACT_ATOMS: atom_id res chain seq x y z
N MET A 1 -0.98 5.73 36.45
CA MET A 1 0.33 6.41 36.28
C MET A 1 0.32 6.82 34.84
N PRO A 2 0.54 8.10 34.50
CA PRO A 2 0.40 8.55 33.12
C PRO A 2 1.37 7.78 32.22
N ASN A 3 0.84 7.24 31.12
CA ASN A 3 1.63 6.52 30.12
C ASN A 3 2.16 7.51 29.10
N TYR A 4 3.43 7.87 29.25
CA TYR A 4 4.08 8.82 28.36
C TYR A 4 4.61 8.16 27.09
N LEU A 5 4.37 8.82 25.95
CA LEU A 5 4.93 8.47 24.66
C LEU A 5 5.74 9.63 24.08
N TYR A 6 6.82 9.29 23.39
CA TYR A 6 7.86 10.23 22.99
C TYR A 6 7.85 10.41 21.47
N ARG A 7 7.74 11.66 20.99
CA ARG A 7 7.74 11.97 19.56
C ARG A 7 8.90 12.89 19.22
N PHE A 8 9.92 12.34 18.56
CA PHE A 8 11.09 13.07 18.11
C PHE A 8 10.76 13.92 16.89
N ARG A 9 11.17 15.21 16.91
CA ARG A 9 10.83 16.18 15.88
C ARG A 9 11.99 17.11 15.52
N PRO A 10 12.41 17.13 14.24
CA PRO A 10 13.32 18.14 13.71
C PRO A 10 12.84 19.55 14.02
N LEU A 11 13.78 20.47 14.29
CA LEU A 11 13.44 21.85 14.64
C LEU A 11 12.73 22.56 13.47
N SER A 12 13.09 22.23 12.22
CA SER A 12 12.44 22.75 11.02
C SER A 12 10.95 22.40 10.96
N ARG A 13 10.55 21.21 11.43
CA ARG A 13 9.14 20.83 11.54
C ARG A 13 8.42 21.63 12.62
N LEU A 14 9.02 21.70 13.82
CA LEU A 14 8.40 22.39 14.97
C LEU A 14 8.21 23.89 14.72
N LEU A 15 9.21 24.53 14.12
CA LEU A 15 9.29 26.00 14.03
C LEU A 15 8.98 26.52 12.63
N GLU A 16 9.68 26.06 11.59
CA GLU A 16 9.50 26.60 10.22
C GLU A 16 8.18 26.13 9.59
N LYS A 17 7.75 24.91 9.89
CA LYS A 17 6.44 24.37 9.47
C LYS A 17 5.34 24.62 10.51
N ASN A 18 5.64 25.32 11.61
CA ASN A 18 4.70 25.65 12.69
C ASN A 18 3.99 24.45 13.32
N GLU A 19 4.54 23.24 13.25
CA GLU A 19 3.88 22.04 13.78
C GLU A 19 3.55 22.18 15.26
N LEU A 20 4.45 22.79 16.05
CA LEU A 20 4.22 23.01 17.48
C LEU A 20 3.17 24.10 17.74
N ARG A 21 3.25 25.21 16.99
CA ARG A 21 2.34 26.35 17.15
C ARG A 21 0.91 25.99 16.76
N ASN A 22 0.76 25.16 15.73
CA ASN A 22 -0.54 24.72 15.24
C ASN A 22 -1.06 23.46 15.95
N GLN A 23 -0.29 22.81 16.82
CA GLN A 23 -0.64 21.54 17.47
C GLN A 23 -0.86 20.40 16.46
N GLU A 24 -0.01 20.31 15.45
CA GLU A 24 -0.18 19.37 14.36
C GLU A 24 0.51 18.02 14.63
N ILE A 25 -0.13 16.94 14.18
CA ILE A 25 0.46 15.61 14.01
C ILE A 25 0.22 15.21 12.56
N PHE A 26 1.31 15.16 11.79
CA PHE A 26 1.32 14.63 10.43
C PHE A 26 1.44 13.10 10.45
N PHE A 27 0.62 12.44 9.62
CA PHE A 27 0.66 11.01 9.35
C PHE A 27 1.42 10.75 8.04
N ALA A 28 2.54 10.04 8.15
CA ALA A 28 3.45 9.72 7.06
C ALA A 28 2.92 8.53 6.24
N SER A 29 3.20 8.51 4.93
CA SER A 29 2.86 7.37 4.08
C SER A 29 3.90 6.26 4.20
N PRO A 30 3.56 5.01 3.87
CA PRO A 30 4.46 3.86 4.06
C PRO A 30 5.79 4.00 3.30
N GLU A 31 5.77 4.65 2.13
CA GLU A 31 6.96 4.86 1.29
C GLU A 31 7.99 5.82 1.92
N SER A 32 7.60 6.55 2.97
CA SER A 32 8.48 7.47 3.71
C SER A 32 9.03 6.87 5.00
N LEU A 33 8.68 5.62 5.32
CA LEU A 33 9.15 4.93 6.51
C LEU A 33 10.55 4.33 6.31
N ASN A 34 11.23 4.04 7.41
CA ASN A 34 12.63 3.61 7.39
C ASN A 34 12.81 2.13 7.05
N ASP A 35 11.84 1.28 7.39
CA ASP A 35 11.85 -0.12 7.00
C ASP A 35 11.01 -0.29 5.71
N PRO A 36 11.63 -0.70 4.58
CA PRO A 36 10.93 -0.83 3.30
C PRO A 36 9.91 -1.98 3.29
N MET A 37 9.92 -2.84 4.31
CA MET A 37 9.00 -3.96 4.42
C MET A 37 7.76 -3.63 5.27
N GLU A 38 7.64 -2.42 5.80
CA GLU A 38 6.46 -2.01 6.57
C GLU A 38 5.21 -1.97 5.69
N GLY A 39 4.11 -2.57 6.16
CA GLY A 39 2.90 -2.73 5.36
C GLY A 39 2.97 -3.87 4.35
N PHE A 40 4.10 -4.59 4.25
CA PHE A 40 4.22 -5.75 3.36
C PHE A 40 3.24 -6.86 3.76
N ARG A 41 2.68 -7.52 2.74
CA ARG A 41 1.75 -8.63 2.86
C ARG A 41 2.17 -9.71 1.89
N ASP A 42 2.15 -10.95 2.34
CA ASP A 42 2.41 -12.08 1.46
C ASP A 42 1.09 -12.46 0.76
N VAL A 43 0.84 -11.81 -0.38
CA VAL A 43 -0.41 -11.97 -1.14
C VAL A 43 -0.32 -13.20 -2.04
N PHE A 44 -1.37 -14.02 -1.99
CA PHE A 44 -1.54 -15.17 -2.86
C PHE A 44 -2.94 -15.22 -3.46
N TRP A 45 -3.10 -16.01 -4.52
CA TRP A 45 -4.37 -16.21 -5.22
C TRP A 45 -4.79 -17.68 -5.12
N SER A 46 -5.99 -17.92 -4.58
CA SER A 46 -6.61 -19.25 -4.55
C SER A 46 -8.12 -19.14 -4.70
N GLY A 47 -8.69 -19.80 -5.70
CA GLY A 47 -10.11 -19.66 -5.99
C GLY A 47 -10.61 -20.56 -7.10
N ASP A 48 -11.92 -20.52 -7.32
CA ASP A 48 -12.57 -21.31 -8.36
C ASP A 48 -12.45 -20.67 -9.76
N GLU A 49 -12.99 -21.38 -10.75
CA GLU A 49 -12.98 -20.97 -12.15
C GLU A 49 -13.57 -19.57 -12.39
N ILE A 50 -14.53 -19.12 -11.55
CA ILE A 50 -15.20 -17.83 -11.73
C ILE A 50 -14.24 -16.68 -11.45
N VAL A 51 -13.60 -16.67 -10.28
CA VAL A 51 -12.69 -15.59 -9.90
C VAL A 51 -11.43 -15.57 -10.78
N TRP A 52 -10.93 -16.73 -11.21
CA TRP A 52 -9.84 -16.80 -12.18
C TRP A 52 -10.24 -16.26 -13.56
N THR A 53 -11.40 -16.65 -14.08
CA THR A 53 -11.93 -16.11 -15.35
C THR A 53 -12.08 -14.59 -15.26
N ASN A 54 -12.60 -14.10 -14.14
CA ASN A 54 -12.81 -12.68 -13.91
C ASN A 54 -11.50 -11.90 -13.71
N LEU A 55 -10.46 -12.51 -13.13
CA LEU A 55 -9.12 -11.92 -13.09
C LEU A 55 -8.55 -11.72 -14.50
N PHE A 56 -8.64 -12.73 -15.37
CA PHE A 56 -8.18 -12.60 -16.77
C PHE A 56 -9.01 -11.59 -17.55
N ARG A 57 -10.33 -11.53 -17.30
CA ARG A 57 -11.21 -10.50 -17.86
C ARG A 57 -10.79 -9.10 -17.42
N HIS A 58 -10.56 -8.92 -16.12
CA HIS A 58 -10.15 -7.65 -15.54
C HIS A 58 -8.80 -7.19 -16.10
N TYR A 59 -7.83 -8.11 -16.19
CA TYR A 59 -6.53 -7.85 -16.80
C TYR A 59 -6.68 -7.31 -18.24
N LEU A 60 -7.46 -8.02 -19.07
CA LEU A 60 -7.68 -7.64 -20.46
C LEU A 60 -8.30 -6.25 -20.58
N LEU A 61 -9.30 -5.93 -19.74
CA LEU A 61 -9.99 -4.64 -19.80
C LEU A 61 -9.10 -3.48 -19.33
N CYS A 62 -8.30 -3.68 -18.27
CA CYS A 62 -7.31 -2.68 -17.86
C CYS A 62 -6.24 -2.47 -18.94
N LEU A 63 -5.80 -3.56 -19.60
CA LEU A 63 -4.83 -3.48 -20.69
C LEU A 63 -5.41 -2.79 -21.93
N GLU A 64 -6.67 -3.07 -22.28
CA GLU A 64 -7.37 -2.41 -23.38
C GLU A 64 -7.46 -0.90 -23.12
N TRP A 65 -7.77 -0.50 -21.90
CA TRP A 65 -7.79 0.91 -21.52
C TRP A 65 -6.41 1.57 -21.68
N ALA A 66 -5.37 0.94 -21.14
CA ALA A 66 -3.99 1.43 -21.26
C ALA A 66 -3.53 1.52 -22.72
N TYR A 67 -3.88 0.51 -23.54
CA TYR A 67 -3.61 0.50 -24.97
C TYR A 67 -4.36 1.62 -25.70
N SER A 68 -5.63 1.84 -25.37
CA SER A 68 -6.43 2.94 -25.92
C SER A 68 -5.82 4.30 -25.59
N PHE A 69 -5.44 4.50 -24.34
CA PHE A 69 -4.79 5.73 -23.89
C PHE A 69 -3.50 5.98 -24.68
N ALA A 70 -2.60 5.00 -24.73
CA ALA A 70 -1.34 5.11 -25.45
C ALA A 70 -1.52 5.35 -26.96
N SER A 71 -2.61 4.84 -27.55
CA SER A 71 -2.92 5.03 -28.96
C SER A 71 -3.46 6.42 -29.28
N ILE A 72 -4.20 7.03 -28.35
CA ILE A 72 -4.85 8.33 -28.53
C ILE A 72 -3.93 9.49 -28.11
N SER A 73 -3.17 9.33 -27.01
CA SER A 73 -2.33 10.39 -26.45
C SER A 73 -1.13 10.75 -27.31
N ALA A 74 -0.74 9.90 -28.27
CA ALA A 74 0.38 10.14 -29.19
C ALA A 74 1.69 10.60 -28.51
N GLY A 75 1.89 10.24 -27.23
CA GLY A 75 3.06 10.62 -26.43
C GLY A 75 3.03 12.04 -25.84
N THR A 76 1.91 12.77 -25.90
CA THR A 76 1.78 14.11 -25.27
C THR A 76 1.44 14.05 -23.79
N GLU A 77 0.83 12.95 -23.33
CA GLU A 77 0.47 12.70 -21.94
C GLU A 77 1.13 11.41 -21.46
N CYS A 78 1.62 11.39 -20.22
CA CYS A 78 2.23 10.21 -19.61
C CYS A 78 1.16 9.32 -19.00
N LEU A 79 1.08 8.07 -19.45
CA LEU A 79 0.23 7.05 -18.87
C LEU A 79 0.79 6.60 -17.52
N SER A 80 -0.04 6.62 -16.49
CA SER A 80 0.26 6.11 -15.16
C SER A 80 -0.87 5.19 -14.66
N TRP A 81 -0.66 4.53 -13.52
CA TRP A 81 -1.71 3.72 -12.91
C TRP A 81 -2.87 4.53 -12.33
N GLN A 82 -2.70 5.85 -12.13
CA GLN A 82 -3.82 6.72 -11.76
C GLN A 82 -4.83 6.83 -12.90
N ASP A 83 -4.38 6.62 -14.14
CA ASP A 83 -5.22 6.68 -15.34
C ASP A 83 -5.91 5.35 -15.66
N VAL A 84 -5.38 4.23 -15.13
CA VAL A 84 -5.91 2.88 -15.38
C VAL A 84 -7.02 2.53 -14.37
N PRO A 85 -8.23 2.12 -14.80
CA PRO A 85 -9.36 1.91 -13.91
C PRO A 85 -9.30 0.57 -13.15
N VAL A 86 -8.36 0.40 -12.24
CA VAL A 86 -8.20 -0.86 -11.49
C VAL A 86 -9.41 -1.15 -10.57
N PHE A 87 -10.05 -0.11 -10.02
CA PHE A 87 -11.18 -0.29 -9.10
C PHE A 87 -12.51 -0.56 -9.82
N ASP A 88 -12.82 0.15 -10.91
CA ASP A 88 -14.09 0.00 -11.64
C ASP A 88 -13.90 0.16 -13.16
N ILE A 89 -13.75 -0.99 -13.83
CA ILE A 89 -13.52 -1.09 -15.27
C ILE A 89 -14.79 -1.41 -16.08
N ILE A 90 -15.82 -2.01 -15.46
CA ILE A 90 -16.97 -2.56 -16.19
C ILE A 90 -17.92 -1.46 -16.70
N ASP A 91 -18.14 -0.40 -15.92
CA ASP A 91 -19.11 0.64 -16.25
C ASP A 91 -18.52 1.78 -17.11
N ARG A 92 -17.27 1.64 -17.56
CA ARG A 92 -16.55 2.70 -18.30
C ARG A 92 -16.75 2.71 -19.81
N ALA A 93 -17.65 1.88 -20.35
CA ALA A 93 -18.05 1.95 -21.75
C ALA A 93 -19.29 2.86 -21.92
N PRO A 94 -19.11 4.16 -22.28
CA PRO A 94 -20.20 5.12 -22.32
C PRO A 94 -21.22 4.83 -23.41
N THR A 95 -20.82 4.18 -24.51
CA THR A 95 -21.72 3.90 -25.65
C THR A 95 -22.09 2.42 -25.79
N PRO A 96 -23.29 2.09 -26.29
CA PRO A 96 -23.67 0.70 -26.60
C PRO A 96 -22.70 0.02 -27.59
N GLN A 97 -22.15 0.78 -28.55
CA GLN A 97 -21.18 0.27 -29.52
C GLN A 97 -19.87 -0.15 -28.85
N GLN A 98 -19.36 0.66 -27.92
CA GLN A 98 -18.17 0.30 -27.15
C GLN A 98 -18.42 -0.90 -26.24
N ARG A 99 -19.60 -1.01 -25.61
CA ARG A 99 -19.97 -2.19 -24.81
C ARG A 99 -19.93 -3.46 -25.65
N LEU A 100 -20.60 -3.45 -26.81
CA LEU A 100 -20.60 -4.58 -27.74
C LEU A 100 -19.18 -4.95 -28.20
N ARG A 101 -18.33 -3.96 -28.50
CA ARG A 101 -16.93 -4.19 -28.87
C ARG A 101 -16.16 -4.88 -27.73
N LEU A 102 -16.26 -4.37 -26.50
CA LEU A 102 -15.57 -4.92 -25.33
C LEU A 102 -16.11 -6.30 -24.95
N GLU A 103 -17.41 -6.55 -25.11
CA GLU A 103 -18.02 -7.87 -24.95
C GLU A 103 -17.48 -8.86 -25.98
N LYS A 104 -17.34 -8.46 -27.25
CA LYS A 104 -16.71 -9.30 -28.29
C LYS A 104 -15.24 -9.56 -27.97
N LEU A 105 -14.48 -8.54 -27.57
CA LEU A 105 -13.07 -8.64 -27.17
C LEU A 105 -12.89 -9.62 -26.01
N THR A 106 -13.62 -9.41 -24.90
CA THR A 106 -13.56 -10.28 -23.72
C THR A 106 -14.01 -11.70 -24.06
N SER A 107 -15.07 -11.87 -24.85
CA SER A 107 -15.52 -13.18 -25.29
C SER A 107 -14.48 -13.90 -26.14
N SER A 108 -13.81 -13.21 -27.07
CA SER A 108 -12.75 -13.78 -27.91
C SER A 108 -11.57 -14.27 -27.05
N PHE A 109 -11.08 -13.41 -26.16
CA PHE A 109 -9.95 -13.71 -25.29
C PHE A 109 -10.26 -14.83 -24.29
N LEU A 110 -11.37 -14.75 -23.56
CA LEU A 110 -11.74 -15.76 -22.55
C LEU A 110 -12.15 -17.10 -23.19
N ASN A 111 -12.61 -17.09 -24.45
CA ASN A 111 -12.90 -18.33 -25.17
C ASN A 111 -11.66 -18.97 -25.81
N HIS A 112 -10.52 -18.30 -25.81
CA HIS A 112 -9.28 -18.85 -26.36
C HIS A 112 -8.89 -20.12 -25.60
N LYS A 113 -8.58 -21.20 -26.35
CA LYS A 113 -8.32 -22.55 -25.79
C LYS A 113 -7.26 -22.54 -24.69
N ALA A 114 -6.18 -21.78 -24.89
CA ALA A 114 -5.10 -21.69 -23.91
C ALA A 114 -5.55 -20.98 -22.61
N ILE A 115 -6.39 -19.95 -22.70
CA ILE A 115 -6.88 -19.22 -21.53
C ILE A 115 -7.81 -20.11 -20.71
N LYS A 116 -8.77 -20.80 -21.35
CA LYS A 116 -9.62 -21.79 -20.67
C LYS A 116 -8.80 -22.87 -19.98
N ALA A 117 -7.78 -23.39 -20.67
CA ALA A 117 -6.92 -24.43 -20.13
C ALA A 117 -6.10 -23.94 -18.92
N LEU A 118 -5.61 -22.69 -18.93
CA LEU A 118 -4.94 -22.08 -17.78
C LEU A 118 -5.90 -21.91 -16.60
N VAL A 119 -7.07 -21.32 -16.83
CA VAL A 119 -8.12 -21.14 -15.79
C VAL A 119 -8.51 -22.48 -15.14
N GLN A 120 -8.71 -23.51 -15.96
CA GLN A 120 -9.07 -24.84 -15.46
C GLN A 120 -8.02 -25.42 -14.51
N VAL A 121 -6.72 -25.24 -14.83
CA VAL A 121 -5.66 -25.76 -13.96
C VAL A 121 -5.43 -24.85 -12.74
N LEU A 122 -5.48 -23.53 -12.91
CA LEU A 122 -5.36 -22.57 -11.81
C LEU A 122 -6.48 -22.71 -10.77
N SER A 123 -7.68 -23.11 -11.18
CA SER A 123 -8.80 -23.35 -10.26
C SER A 123 -8.76 -24.72 -9.58
N GLY A 124 -8.14 -25.73 -10.21
CA GLY A 124 -8.07 -27.10 -9.70
C GLY A 124 -6.77 -27.46 -8.96
N ARG A 125 -5.80 -26.54 -8.90
CA ARG A 125 -4.46 -26.83 -8.37
C ARG A 125 -4.42 -26.91 -6.84
N PRO A 126 -3.50 -27.71 -6.28
CA PRO A 126 -3.37 -27.90 -4.83
C PRO A 126 -2.69 -26.73 -4.10
N HIS A 127 -1.82 -25.98 -4.79
CA HIS A 127 -0.99 -24.93 -4.23
C HIS A 127 -1.56 -23.55 -4.56
N PRO A 128 -1.57 -22.58 -3.63
CA PRO A 128 -1.90 -21.20 -3.97
C PRO A 128 -0.89 -20.64 -4.97
N VAL A 129 -1.28 -19.58 -5.67
CA VAL A 129 -0.42 -18.89 -6.63
C VAL A 129 0.18 -17.67 -5.94
N GLY A 130 1.51 -17.57 -5.88
CA GLY A 130 2.19 -16.39 -5.32
C GLY A 130 2.31 -15.24 -6.32
N ARG A 131 2.74 -14.05 -5.85
CA ARG A 131 2.92 -12.84 -6.68
C ARG A 131 3.84 -13.05 -7.89
N ASP A 132 5.04 -13.59 -7.67
CA ASP A 132 6.03 -13.81 -8.73
C ASP A 132 5.55 -14.85 -9.75
N GLU A 133 4.82 -15.86 -9.27
CA GLU A 133 4.20 -16.90 -10.10
C GLU A 133 3.08 -16.35 -10.98
N LEU A 134 2.15 -15.58 -10.40
CA LEU A 134 1.07 -14.95 -11.16
C LEU A 134 1.64 -14.03 -12.24
N THR A 135 2.67 -13.26 -11.89
CA THR A 135 3.38 -12.38 -12.81
C THR A 135 4.00 -13.17 -13.97
N ALA A 136 4.62 -14.32 -13.70
CA ALA A 136 5.17 -15.18 -14.73
C ALA A 136 4.11 -15.72 -15.70
N TYR A 137 2.91 -16.04 -15.21
CA TYR A 137 1.79 -16.44 -16.08
C TYR A 137 1.20 -15.30 -16.90
N PHE A 138 1.23 -14.06 -16.38
CA PHE A 138 0.73 -12.92 -17.13
C PHE A 138 1.61 -12.54 -18.32
N HIS A 139 2.92 -12.78 -18.32
CA HIS A 139 3.79 -12.45 -19.47
C HIS A 139 3.36 -13.11 -20.80
N PRO A 140 3.18 -14.44 -20.90
CA PRO A 140 2.70 -15.08 -22.12
C PRO A 140 1.24 -14.74 -22.43
N VAL A 141 0.41 -14.55 -21.40
CA VAL A 141 -0.99 -14.11 -21.55
C VAL A 141 -1.08 -12.69 -22.10
N HIS A 142 -0.14 -11.83 -21.73
CA HIS A 142 -0.05 -10.44 -22.16
C HIS A 142 0.15 -10.32 -23.66
N ALA A 143 1.06 -11.11 -24.22
CA ALA A 143 1.28 -11.15 -25.67
C ALA A 143 0.01 -11.53 -26.43
N LEU A 144 -0.73 -12.55 -25.94
CA LEU A 144 -2.02 -12.92 -26.51
C LEU A 144 -3.04 -11.80 -26.35
N ALA A 145 -3.14 -11.20 -25.16
CA ALA A 145 -4.09 -10.14 -24.87
C ALA A 145 -3.89 -8.93 -25.79
N LEU A 146 -2.65 -8.48 -25.97
CA LEU A 146 -2.29 -7.42 -26.92
C LEU A 146 -2.67 -7.79 -28.35
N TRP A 147 -2.38 -9.03 -28.78
CA TRP A 147 -2.73 -9.48 -30.12
C TRP A 147 -4.25 -9.45 -30.35
N VAL A 148 -5.06 -9.95 -29.40
CA VAL A 148 -6.52 -9.91 -29.48
C VAL A 148 -7.04 -8.46 -29.44
N ILE A 149 -6.46 -7.59 -28.61
CA ILE A 149 -6.81 -6.15 -28.58
C ILE A 149 -6.55 -5.52 -29.94
N GLN A 150 -5.38 -5.75 -30.54
CA GLN A 150 -5.04 -5.14 -31.82
C GLN A 150 -5.93 -5.66 -32.97
N GLN A 151 -6.25 -6.96 -32.99
CA GLN A 151 -7.24 -7.53 -33.91
C GLN A 151 -8.59 -6.85 -33.75
N ASN A 152 -9.06 -6.69 -32.52
CA ASN A 152 -10.30 -5.98 -32.21
C ASN A 152 -10.25 -4.50 -32.67
N TYR A 153 -9.12 -3.82 -32.57
CA TYR A 153 -8.99 -2.44 -33.08
C TYR A 153 -9.04 -2.39 -34.61
N GLY A 154 -8.40 -3.34 -35.29
CA GLY A 154 -8.43 -3.46 -36.76
C GLY A 154 -9.85 -3.69 -37.29
N GLU A 155 -10.57 -4.65 -36.72
CA GLU A 155 -11.95 -4.99 -37.11
C GLU A 155 -12.93 -3.81 -37.02
N TYR A 156 -12.71 -2.90 -36.06
CA TYR A 156 -13.59 -1.76 -35.80
C TYR A 156 -13.06 -0.45 -36.39
N GLY A 157 -11.99 -0.48 -37.19
CA GLY A 157 -11.41 0.69 -37.85
C GLY A 157 -10.72 1.68 -36.89
N LEU A 158 -10.35 1.23 -35.69
CA LEU A 158 -9.66 2.03 -34.66
C LEU A 158 -8.13 1.93 -34.76
N GLY A 159 -7.63 0.97 -35.55
CA GLY A 159 -6.21 0.74 -35.75
C GLY A 159 -5.94 0.16 -37.13
N LYS A 160 -4.66 -0.19 -37.39
CA LYS A 160 -4.32 -0.92 -38.61
C LYS A 160 -4.92 -2.32 -38.55
N GLU A 161 -5.51 -2.75 -39.65
CA GLU A 161 -5.96 -4.13 -39.81
C GLU A 161 -4.75 -5.07 -39.69
N ILE A 162 -4.78 -5.97 -38.70
CA ILE A 162 -3.73 -6.95 -38.49
C ILE A 162 -4.14 -8.22 -39.22
N LYS A 163 -3.37 -8.59 -40.24
CA LYS A 163 -3.56 -9.87 -40.92
C LYS A 163 -3.06 -11.00 -40.03
N GLU A 164 -3.70 -12.16 -40.14
CA GLU A 164 -3.20 -13.40 -39.55
C GLU A 164 -1.76 -13.64 -40.05
N ASP A 165 -0.85 -13.83 -39.11
CA ASP A 165 0.55 -14.11 -39.35
C ASP A 165 0.91 -15.43 -38.66
N PRO A 166 1.17 -16.50 -39.44
CA PRO A 166 1.50 -17.81 -38.90
C PRO A 166 2.70 -17.80 -37.94
N GLU A 167 3.67 -16.88 -38.12
CA GLU A 167 4.83 -16.78 -37.23
C GLU A 167 4.43 -16.21 -35.87
N VAL A 168 3.57 -15.19 -35.85
CA VAL A 168 3.02 -14.60 -34.62
C VAL A 168 2.16 -15.61 -33.88
N GLU A 169 1.28 -16.33 -34.58
CA GLU A 169 0.45 -17.37 -33.98
C GLU A 169 1.29 -18.51 -33.40
N ALA A 170 2.31 -18.98 -34.12
CA ALA A 170 3.23 -19.99 -33.63
C ALA A 170 4.02 -19.52 -32.39
N PHE A 171 4.43 -18.24 -32.36
CA PHE A 171 5.07 -17.62 -31.20
C PHE A 171 4.13 -17.58 -29.99
N LEU A 172 2.89 -17.11 -30.16
CA LEU A 172 1.87 -17.05 -29.11
C LEU A 172 1.56 -18.45 -28.55
N ALA A 173 1.36 -19.43 -29.44
CA ALA A 173 1.11 -20.82 -29.06
C ALA A 173 2.26 -21.40 -28.23
N ARG A 174 3.52 -21.14 -28.63
CA ARG A 174 4.71 -21.59 -27.91
C ARG A 174 4.82 -20.94 -26.53
N SER A 175 4.63 -19.63 -26.44
CA SER A 175 4.69 -18.87 -25.18
C SER A 175 3.63 -19.35 -24.18
N LEU A 176 2.40 -19.59 -24.64
CA LEU A 176 1.32 -20.12 -23.81
C LEU A 176 1.56 -21.59 -23.42
N ALA A 177 2.15 -22.39 -24.31
CA ALA A 177 2.53 -23.77 -23.99
C ALA A 177 3.64 -23.82 -22.92
N GLN A 178 4.59 -22.89 -22.91
CA GLN A 178 5.59 -22.75 -21.85
C GLN A 178 4.95 -22.37 -20.52
N ALA A 179 4.02 -21.40 -20.51
CA ALA A 179 3.23 -21.05 -19.33
C ALA A 179 2.53 -22.28 -18.74
N ARG A 180 1.91 -23.06 -19.64
CA ARG A 180 1.22 -24.29 -19.28
C ARG A 180 2.18 -25.35 -18.71
N ALA A 181 3.34 -25.54 -19.32
CA ALA A 181 4.34 -26.49 -18.83
C ALA A 181 4.86 -26.12 -17.43
N MET A 182 5.10 -24.82 -17.15
CA MET A 182 5.45 -24.34 -15.82
C MET A 182 4.34 -24.65 -14.81
N LEU A 183 3.09 -24.37 -15.18
CA LEU A 183 1.93 -24.64 -14.34
C LEU A 183 1.74 -26.14 -14.06
N ASP A 184 1.84 -26.99 -15.07
CA ASP A 184 1.73 -28.45 -14.92
C ASP A 184 2.86 -29.01 -14.04
N HIS A 185 4.09 -28.45 -14.13
CA HIS A 185 5.18 -28.80 -13.24
C HIS A 185 4.83 -28.50 -11.77
N VAL A 186 4.33 -27.29 -11.49
CA VAL A 186 3.92 -26.90 -10.13
C VAL A 186 2.81 -27.81 -9.59
N VAL A 187 1.82 -28.14 -10.42
CA VAL A 187 0.71 -29.03 -10.05
C VAL A 187 1.21 -30.44 -9.71
N SER A 188 2.28 -30.91 -10.36
CA SER A 188 2.87 -32.23 -10.09
C SER A 188 3.61 -32.33 -8.77
N LEU A 189 3.95 -31.19 -8.14
CA LEU A 189 4.66 -31.17 -6.86
C LEU A 189 3.72 -31.57 -5.72
N PRO A 190 4.18 -32.40 -4.76
CA PRO A 190 3.38 -32.78 -3.60
C PRO A 190 3.05 -31.56 -2.73
N LYS A 191 1.99 -31.64 -1.93
CA LYS A 191 1.72 -30.62 -0.89
C LYS A 191 2.78 -30.70 0.20
N GLY A 192 3.38 -29.57 0.56
CA GLY A 192 4.32 -29.47 1.66
C GLY A 192 5.24 -28.26 1.58
N PRO A 193 5.89 -27.92 2.70
CA PRO A 193 6.72 -26.71 2.79
C PRO A 193 7.94 -26.74 1.86
N ASP A 194 8.47 -27.92 1.53
CA ASP A 194 9.58 -28.04 0.58
C ASP A 194 9.14 -27.67 -0.85
N SER A 195 7.94 -28.08 -1.26
CA SER A 195 7.40 -27.72 -2.56
C SER A 195 7.08 -26.24 -2.66
N GLU A 196 6.54 -25.62 -1.60
CA GLU A 196 6.33 -24.16 -1.55
C GLU A 196 7.64 -23.38 -1.72
N ARG A 197 8.72 -23.83 -1.08
CA ARG A 197 10.07 -23.23 -1.25
C ARG A 197 10.60 -23.40 -2.67
N ILE A 198 10.41 -24.57 -3.28
CA ILE A 198 10.82 -24.83 -4.67
C ILE A 198 10.06 -23.92 -5.62
N ILE A 199 8.75 -23.79 -5.47
CA ILE A 199 7.89 -22.92 -6.28
C ILE A 199 8.36 -21.46 -6.15
N ALA A 200 8.53 -20.98 -4.91
CA ALA A 200 9.00 -19.62 -4.66
C ALA A 200 10.38 -19.36 -5.28
N ALA A 201 11.35 -20.26 -5.12
CA ALA A 201 12.67 -20.12 -5.70
C ALA A 201 12.64 -20.14 -7.24
N MET A 202 11.81 -21.00 -7.84
CA MET A 202 11.64 -21.09 -9.29
C MET A 202 11.12 -19.77 -9.87
N PHE A 203 10.06 -19.20 -9.29
CA PHE A 203 9.45 -17.97 -9.80
C PHE A 203 10.24 -16.71 -9.45
N LEU A 204 10.95 -16.69 -8.32
CA LEU A 204 11.94 -15.66 -8.03
C LEU A 204 13.05 -15.64 -9.09
N THR A 205 13.59 -16.81 -9.45
CA THR A 205 14.61 -16.93 -10.51
C THR A 205 14.06 -16.45 -11.86
N HIS A 206 12.83 -16.86 -12.19
CA HIS A 206 12.17 -16.39 -13.42
C HIS A 206 12.00 -14.87 -13.43
N ARG A 207 11.54 -14.26 -12.32
CA ARG A 207 11.39 -12.81 -12.19
C ARG A 207 12.72 -12.09 -12.38
N SER A 208 13.77 -12.51 -11.70
CA SER A 208 15.11 -11.92 -11.85
C SER A 208 15.61 -12.01 -13.30
N MET A 209 15.42 -13.16 -13.97
CA MET A 209 15.79 -13.31 -15.38
C MET A 209 15.04 -12.32 -16.29
N VAL A 210 13.73 -12.15 -16.09
CA VAL A 210 12.92 -11.21 -16.87
C VAL A 210 13.33 -9.76 -16.62
N GLU A 211 13.59 -9.39 -15.36
CA GLU A 211 14.08 -8.05 -14.99
C GLU A 211 15.42 -7.74 -15.65
N GLU A 212 16.37 -8.68 -15.64
CA GLU A 212 17.66 -8.55 -16.31
C GLU A 212 17.53 -8.42 -17.84
N ILE A 213 16.69 -9.24 -18.47
CA ILE A 213 16.41 -9.14 -19.92
C ILE A 213 15.82 -7.77 -20.25
N GLY A 214 14.85 -7.31 -19.45
CA GLY A 214 14.23 -5.99 -19.62
C GLY A 214 15.24 -4.85 -19.48
N PHE A 215 16.13 -4.93 -18.49
CA PHE A 215 17.23 -3.98 -18.32
C PHE A 215 18.18 -3.98 -19.51
N LEU A 216 18.65 -5.15 -19.95
CA LEU A 216 19.55 -5.29 -21.10
C LEU A 216 18.91 -4.74 -22.38
N HIS A 217 17.63 -5.00 -22.61
CA HIS A 217 16.90 -4.46 -23.74
C HIS A 217 16.86 -2.93 -23.72
N ARG A 218 16.52 -2.30 -22.58
CA ARG A 218 16.53 -0.84 -22.44
C ARG A 218 17.93 -0.25 -22.61
N TYR A 219 18.94 -0.88 -22.03
CA TYR A 219 20.33 -0.44 -22.12
C TYR A 219 20.87 -0.48 -23.56
N ASN A 220 20.59 -1.56 -24.28
CA ASN A 220 21.01 -1.73 -25.68
C ASN A 220 20.29 -0.78 -26.63
N ASN A 221 19.03 -0.44 -26.34
CA ASN A 221 18.21 0.46 -27.16
C ASN A 221 18.19 1.91 -26.68
N ARG A 222 19.11 2.33 -25.79
CA ARG A 222 19.13 3.68 -25.20
C ARG A 222 19.24 4.83 -26.21
N ALA A 223 19.78 4.57 -27.40
CA ALA A 223 19.92 5.56 -28.46
C ALA A 223 18.59 5.84 -29.20
N THR A 224 17.67 4.89 -29.18
CA THR A 224 16.35 4.96 -29.80
C THR A 224 15.31 4.39 -28.83
N PRO A 225 15.04 5.08 -27.71
CA PRO A 225 14.13 4.58 -26.71
C PRO A 225 12.73 4.44 -27.29
N ILE A 226 12.04 3.38 -26.87
CA ILE A 226 10.61 3.23 -27.16
C ILE A 226 9.86 4.35 -26.44
N GLU A 227 8.85 4.91 -27.09
CA GLU A 227 7.97 5.92 -26.49
C GLU A 227 7.42 5.41 -25.14
N PRO A 228 7.41 6.24 -24.07
CA PRO A 228 7.14 5.79 -22.71
C PRO A 228 5.82 5.02 -22.54
N ASN A 229 4.71 5.48 -23.11
CA ASN A 229 3.42 4.81 -22.98
C ASN A 229 3.42 3.45 -23.69
N ARG A 230 4.03 3.38 -24.88
CA ARG A 230 4.25 2.11 -25.57
C ARG A 230 5.14 1.17 -24.77
N SER A 231 6.22 1.69 -24.16
CA SER A 231 7.09 0.89 -23.29
C SER A 231 6.31 0.34 -22.09
N PHE A 232 5.49 1.17 -21.46
CA PHE A 232 4.63 0.79 -20.35
C PHE A 232 3.67 -0.34 -20.73
N VAL A 233 2.91 -0.14 -21.81
CA VAL A 233 1.91 -1.11 -22.29
C VAL A 233 2.56 -2.43 -22.70
N LEU A 234 3.72 -2.41 -23.35
CA LEU A 234 4.36 -3.63 -23.89
C LEU A 234 5.16 -4.44 -22.86
N PHE A 235 5.77 -3.78 -21.87
CA PHE A 235 6.78 -4.43 -21.02
C PHE A 235 6.52 -4.31 -19.53
N GLU A 236 5.89 -3.23 -19.07
CA GLU A 236 5.77 -2.94 -17.63
C GLU A 236 4.42 -3.36 -17.07
N PHE A 237 3.39 -3.36 -17.92
CA PHE A 237 2.01 -3.63 -17.53
C PHE A 237 1.83 -4.95 -16.76
N PRO A 238 2.37 -6.11 -17.17
CA PRO A 238 2.14 -7.37 -16.43
C PRO A 238 2.59 -7.31 -14.97
N ASN A 239 3.82 -6.84 -14.71
CA ASN A 239 4.40 -6.79 -13.37
C ASN A 239 3.69 -5.76 -12.49
N GLN A 240 3.44 -4.58 -13.06
CA GLN A 240 2.82 -3.52 -12.30
C GLN A 240 1.32 -3.80 -12.07
N TYR A 241 0.62 -4.48 -12.99
CA TYR A 241 -0.77 -4.90 -12.78
C TYR A 241 -0.93 -5.77 -11.54
N VAL A 242 -0.08 -6.79 -11.38
CA VAL A 242 -0.14 -7.68 -10.20
C VAL A 242 0.12 -6.88 -8.92
N THR A 243 1.03 -5.91 -8.97
CA THR A 243 1.26 -4.98 -7.84
C THR A 243 0.02 -4.15 -7.55
N GLN A 244 -0.67 -3.66 -8.58
CA GLN A 244 -1.88 -2.86 -8.39
C GLN A 244 -3.09 -3.65 -7.93
N LEU A 245 -3.17 -4.95 -8.18
CA LEU A 245 -4.21 -5.79 -7.59
C LEU A 245 -4.20 -5.67 -6.06
N GLU A 246 -3.03 -5.57 -5.44
CA GLU A 246 -2.91 -5.48 -3.98
C GLU A 246 -3.66 -4.25 -3.42
N THR A 247 -3.80 -3.17 -4.19
CA THR A 247 -4.57 -1.97 -3.81
C THR A 247 -6.08 -2.21 -3.70
N LEU A 248 -6.60 -3.28 -4.31
CA LEU A 248 -7.99 -3.69 -4.18
C LEU A 248 -8.27 -4.39 -2.84
N THR A 249 -7.22 -4.80 -2.13
CA THR A 249 -7.38 -5.58 -0.89
C THR A 249 -7.71 -4.67 0.27
N TYR A 250 -6.74 -3.85 0.69
CA TYR A 250 -6.79 -2.99 1.87
C TYR A 250 -6.66 -1.52 1.51
N PRO A 251 -7.20 -0.61 2.35
CA PRO A 251 -7.04 0.82 2.11
C PRO A 251 -5.58 1.24 2.27
N ASP A 252 -5.27 2.38 1.66
CA ASP A 252 -4.08 3.15 2.03
C ASP A 252 -4.10 3.45 3.53
N TRP A 253 -2.90 3.48 4.09
CA TRP A 253 -2.70 3.76 5.51
C TRP A 253 -1.56 4.75 5.68
N TYR A 254 -1.65 5.51 6.76
CA TYR A 254 -0.68 6.52 7.13
C TYR A 254 -0.43 6.40 8.62
N THR A 255 0.79 6.73 9.07
CA THR A 255 1.18 6.51 10.46
C THR A 255 1.86 7.71 11.09
N ALA A 256 1.60 7.87 12.37
CA ALA A 256 2.32 8.78 13.25
C ALA A 256 3.02 7.93 14.33
N CYS A 257 4.35 7.90 14.27
CA CYS A 257 5.19 7.07 15.14
C CYS A 257 5.58 7.79 16.43
N PHE A 258 5.62 7.03 17.52
CA PHE A 258 6.03 7.45 18.86
C PHE A 258 6.88 6.36 19.47
N MET A 259 7.73 6.69 20.43
CA MET A 259 8.58 5.76 21.14
C MET A 259 8.09 5.58 22.57
N ASN A 260 8.26 4.39 23.14
CA ASN A 260 7.99 4.12 24.55
C ASN A 260 9.07 4.69 25.49
N GLU A 261 10.25 5.00 24.97
CA GLU A 261 11.36 5.63 25.70
C GLU A 261 12.15 6.60 24.82
N CYS A 262 13.02 7.39 25.45
CA CYS A 262 13.87 8.38 24.75
C CYS A 262 15.36 8.30 25.12
N ARG A 263 15.82 7.18 25.71
CA ARG A 263 17.20 7.04 26.23
C ARG A 263 18.21 6.51 25.20
N ASN A 264 17.71 5.92 24.11
CA ASN A 264 18.53 5.33 23.07
C ASN A 264 19.23 6.42 22.22
N SER A 265 20.56 6.40 22.18
CA SER A 265 21.34 7.37 21.41
C SER A 265 21.12 7.26 19.90
N SER A 266 20.86 6.06 19.37
CA SER A 266 20.63 5.87 17.94
C SER A 266 19.34 6.55 17.48
N ILE A 267 18.30 6.54 18.33
CA ILE A 267 17.04 7.26 18.07
C ILE A 267 17.29 8.77 18.00
N TRP A 268 18.07 9.33 18.94
CA TRP A 268 18.47 10.74 18.88
C TRP A 268 19.36 11.08 17.67
N GLY A 269 20.15 10.11 17.18
CA GLY A 269 20.93 10.24 15.95
C GLY A 269 20.02 10.33 14.72
N GLN A 270 19.15 9.35 14.54
CA GLN A 270 18.31 9.17 13.35
C GLN A 270 17.09 10.08 13.34
N TYR A 271 16.26 10.02 14.39
CA TYR A 271 15.01 10.80 14.50
C TYR A 271 15.22 12.13 15.22
N GLY A 272 16.26 12.24 16.04
CA GLY A 272 16.64 13.47 16.73
C GLY A 272 17.58 14.39 15.95
N GLU A 273 17.71 14.21 14.63
CA GLU A 273 18.54 15.05 13.74
C GLU A 273 19.96 15.24 14.29
N ASN A 274 20.66 14.13 14.56
CA ASN A 274 21.98 14.12 15.17
C ASN A 274 22.04 14.88 16.52
N HIS A 275 21.03 14.68 17.37
CA HIS A 275 20.82 15.30 18.68
C HIS A 275 20.55 16.82 18.67
N THR A 276 20.17 17.41 17.53
CA THR A 276 19.81 18.84 17.46
C THR A 276 18.30 19.08 17.63
N ALA A 277 17.48 18.08 17.33
CA ALA A 277 16.02 18.10 17.45
C ALA A 277 15.50 18.24 18.89
N ALA A 278 14.17 18.31 19.03
CA ALA A 278 13.49 18.17 20.31
C ALA A 278 12.61 16.92 20.33
N CYS A 279 12.32 16.39 21.50
CA CYS A 279 11.41 15.28 21.73
C CYS A 279 10.20 15.77 22.52
N LEU A 280 9.00 15.61 21.95
CA LEU A 280 7.73 15.93 22.58
C LEU A 280 7.29 14.76 23.47
N ILE A 281 6.69 15.06 24.62
CA ILE A 281 6.17 14.06 25.57
C ILE A 281 4.64 14.17 25.57
N PHE A 282 3.97 13.11 25.15
CA PHE A 282 2.51 13.03 25.13
C PHE A 282 2.01 12.13 26.26
N ASP A 283 0.97 12.57 26.96
CA ASP A 283 0.18 11.72 27.84
C ASP A 283 -0.84 10.95 27.01
N ALA A 284 -0.69 9.63 26.97
CA ALA A 284 -1.57 8.73 26.23
C ALA A 284 -2.71 8.16 27.09
N GLY A 285 -2.92 8.68 28.30
CA GLY A 285 -3.95 8.27 29.24
C GLY A 285 -3.52 7.19 30.23
N ASP A 286 -4.44 6.86 31.15
CA ASP A 286 -4.19 5.96 32.30
C ASP A 286 -4.55 4.49 32.05
N ASP A 287 -5.20 4.14 30.93
CA ASP A 287 -5.52 2.76 30.60
C ASP A 287 -4.42 2.13 29.74
N ASP A 288 -3.52 1.36 30.38
CA ASP A 288 -2.46 0.59 29.73
C ASP A 288 -2.97 -0.29 28.57
N ARG A 289 -4.25 -0.67 28.56
CA ARG A 289 -4.84 -1.51 27.52
C ARG A 289 -5.39 -0.72 26.33
N GLN A 290 -5.57 0.59 26.48
CA GLN A 290 -6.18 1.47 25.47
C GLN A 290 -5.55 2.88 25.47
N LEU A 291 -4.22 2.93 25.36
CA LEU A 291 -3.51 4.19 25.13
C LEU A 291 -4.09 4.91 23.91
N SER A 292 -4.40 6.19 24.03
CA SER A 292 -4.97 6.96 22.92
C SER A 292 -4.68 8.46 22.98
N LEU A 293 -4.82 9.13 21.84
CA LEU A 293 -4.86 10.60 21.74
C LEU A 293 -6.18 11.06 21.11
N GLN A 294 -6.70 12.18 21.59
CA GLN A 294 -7.82 12.86 20.94
C GLN A 294 -7.27 13.74 19.82
N LEU A 295 -7.55 13.37 18.58
CA LEU A 295 -7.08 14.11 17.40
C LEU A 295 -8.27 14.67 16.64
N GLU A 296 -8.20 15.97 16.33
CA GLU A 296 -9.13 16.61 15.42
C GLU A 296 -8.80 16.23 13.98
N ARG A 297 -9.77 15.58 13.32
CA ARG A 297 -9.70 15.22 11.89
C ARG A 297 -11.09 15.18 11.27
N ILE A 298 -11.13 14.99 9.94
CA ILE A 298 -12.37 14.60 9.25
C ILE A 298 -12.70 13.16 9.68
N TYR A 299 -13.90 12.95 10.22
CA TYR A 299 -14.37 11.63 10.65
C TYR A 299 -15.70 11.22 10.02
N ALA A 300 -16.42 12.15 9.38
CA ALA A 300 -17.65 11.88 8.67
C ALA A 300 -17.84 12.89 7.51
N PHE A 301 -18.75 12.57 6.59
CA PHE A 301 -19.23 13.49 5.56
C PHE A 301 -20.74 13.66 5.72
N GLY A 302 -21.19 14.90 5.85
CA GLY A 302 -22.59 15.27 5.84
C GLY A 302 -23.01 15.88 4.51
N ASN A 303 -24.28 16.30 4.40
CA ASN A 303 -24.80 16.96 3.21
C ASN A 303 -24.07 18.28 2.89
N ASP A 304 -23.52 18.96 3.90
CA ASP A 304 -22.81 20.23 3.77
C ASP A 304 -21.28 20.08 3.66
N GLY A 305 -20.78 18.85 3.50
CA GLY A 305 -19.35 18.54 3.34
C GLY A 305 -18.72 17.80 4.54
N PRO A 306 -17.37 17.85 4.67
CA PRO A 306 -16.66 17.07 5.67
C PRO A 306 -16.91 17.60 7.10
N ILE A 307 -17.22 16.70 8.01
CA ILE A 307 -17.41 16.97 9.43
C ILE A 307 -16.08 16.71 10.15
N LYS A 308 -15.57 17.75 10.81
CA LYS A 308 -14.36 17.70 11.63
C LYS A 308 -14.70 17.64 13.11
N GLY A 309 -13.86 16.96 13.88
CA GLY A 309 -13.97 16.91 15.33
C GLY A 309 -12.89 16.03 15.95
N TYR A 310 -12.76 16.14 17.28
CA TYR A 310 -11.86 15.30 18.05
C TYR A 310 -12.40 13.87 18.14
N VAL A 311 -11.60 12.91 17.71
CA VAL A 311 -11.90 11.47 17.82
C VAL A 311 -10.72 10.71 18.43
N PRO A 312 -10.98 9.67 19.24
CA PRO A 312 -9.92 8.87 19.84
C PRO A 312 -9.14 8.09 18.77
N HIS A 313 -7.81 8.21 18.80
CA HIS A 313 -6.89 7.37 18.05
C HIS A 313 -6.10 6.51 19.02
N HIS A 314 -6.27 5.20 18.92
CA HIS A 314 -5.60 4.25 19.80
C HIS A 314 -4.20 3.96 19.29
N PHE A 315 -3.23 3.90 20.21
CA PHE A 315 -1.90 3.47 19.89
C PHE A 315 -1.86 1.97 19.64
N GLN A 316 -1.20 1.60 18.55
CA GLN A 316 -0.90 0.23 18.21
C GLN A 316 0.59 -0.04 18.45
N LYS A 317 0.90 -1.08 19.22
CA LYS A 317 2.27 -1.48 19.48
C LYS A 317 2.86 -2.16 18.26
N VAL A 318 4.05 -1.70 17.86
CA VAL A 318 4.82 -2.37 16.80
C VAL A 318 5.31 -3.73 17.28
N VAL A 319 5.17 -4.72 16.41
CA VAL A 319 5.58 -6.11 16.63
C VAL A 319 6.77 -6.41 15.73
N TYR A 320 7.84 -6.91 16.34
CA TYR A 320 9.13 -7.10 15.68
C TYR A 320 9.41 -8.57 15.39
N GLY A 321 9.92 -8.88 14.20
CA GLY A 321 10.42 -10.21 13.85
C GLY A 321 9.35 -11.26 13.47
N GLU A 322 8.08 -10.87 13.40
CA GLU A 322 7.03 -11.77 12.91
C GLU A 322 7.10 -11.94 11.39
N LYS A 323 6.66 -13.10 10.91
CA LYS A 323 6.40 -13.30 9.47
C LYS A 323 5.24 -12.40 9.08
N TYR A 324 5.35 -11.75 7.93
CA TYR A 324 4.27 -10.95 7.37
C TYR A 324 3.00 -11.78 7.20
N PRO A 325 1.83 -11.16 7.42
CA PRO A 325 0.57 -11.87 7.26
C PRO A 325 0.40 -12.32 5.80
N THR A 326 -0.16 -13.51 5.64
CA THR A 326 -0.56 -14.02 4.32
C THR A 326 -1.97 -13.54 4.00
N VAL A 327 -2.20 -13.19 2.73
CA VAL A 327 -3.48 -12.61 2.27
C VAL A 327 -3.95 -13.36 1.04
N ASP A 328 -5.13 -13.98 1.15
CA ASP A 328 -5.83 -14.51 -0.02
C ASP A 328 -6.53 -13.36 -0.75
N PHE A 329 -6.02 -12.99 -1.92
CA PHE A 329 -6.53 -11.89 -2.72
C PHE A 329 -8.03 -12.02 -3.00
N PHE A 330 -8.50 -13.20 -3.42
CA PHE A 330 -9.90 -13.39 -3.84
C PHE A 330 -10.89 -13.37 -2.68
N ARG A 331 -10.41 -13.39 -1.43
CA ARG A 331 -11.25 -13.31 -0.22
C ARG A 331 -11.07 -11.99 0.53
N SER A 332 -10.20 -11.10 0.05
CA SER A 332 -9.78 -9.90 0.77
C SER A 332 -10.04 -8.61 -0.01
N LEU A 333 -10.97 -8.59 -0.97
CA LEU A 333 -11.28 -7.43 -1.81
C LEU A 333 -12.14 -6.36 -1.08
N GLY A 334 -11.71 -5.93 0.10
CA GLY A 334 -12.51 -5.07 0.99
C GLY A 334 -12.63 -3.61 0.56
N GLN A 335 -11.85 -3.15 -0.42
CA GLN A 335 -11.97 -1.80 -0.99
C GLN A 335 -13.15 -1.64 -1.95
N LEU A 336 -13.71 -2.74 -2.46
CA LEU A 336 -14.75 -2.69 -3.48
C LEU A 336 -16.14 -2.83 -2.86
N PRO A 337 -17.12 -1.96 -3.19
CA PRO A 337 -18.49 -2.13 -2.76
C PRO A 337 -19.09 -3.47 -3.21
N ILE A 338 -19.97 -4.07 -2.41
CA ILE A 338 -20.62 -5.36 -2.71
C ILE A 338 -21.24 -5.44 -4.12
N PRO A 339 -21.95 -4.40 -4.63
CA PRO A 339 -22.49 -4.45 -5.99
C PRO A 339 -21.40 -4.56 -7.06
N LEU A 340 -20.29 -3.86 -6.86
CA LEU A 340 -19.13 -3.89 -7.75
C LEU A 340 -18.44 -5.26 -7.68
N LEU A 341 -18.13 -5.76 -6.48
CA LEU A 341 -17.59 -7.11 -6.25
C LEU A 341 -18.39 -8.21 -6.94
N SER A 342 -19.71 -8.12 -6.85
CA SER A 342 -20.61 -9.10 -7.46
C SER A 342 -20.46 -9.10 -8.98
N ARG A 343 -20.49 -7.93 -9.64
CA ARG A 343 -20.42 -7.84 -11.10
C ARG A 343 -19.02 -8.05 -11.68
N THR A 344 -17.95 -7.73 -10.94
CA THR A 344 -16.57 -7.83 -11.43
C THR A 344 -15.88 -9.14 -11.07
N TRP A 345 -16.03 -9.63 -9.84
CA TRP A 345 -15.20 -10.70 -9.31
C TRP A 345 -15.97 -11.99 -9.02
N TYR A 346 -17.15 -11.90 -8.40
CA TYR A 346 -17.79 -13.08 -7.79
C TYR A 346 -18.95 -13.69 -8.56
N VAL A 347 -19.42 -13.07 -9.65
CA VAL A 347 -20.47 -13.62 -10.51
C VAL A 347 -19.90 -13.98 -11.88
N GLY A 348 -20.14 -15.21 -12.31
CA GLY A 348 -19.79 -15.72 -13.63
C GLY A 348 -20.97 -15.72 -14.62
N PRO A 349 -20.79 -16.35 -15.80
CA PRO A 349 -21.86 -16.51 -16.78
C PRO A 349 -23.12 -17.15 -16.17
N ALA A 350 -24.29 -16.72 -16.65
CA ALA A 350 -25.60 -17.16 -16.16
C ALA A 350 -25.89 -16.91 -14.66
N GLY A 351 -25.13 -16.02 -14.00
CA GLY A 351 -25.38 -15.62 -12.62
C GLY A 351 -24.83 -16.58 -11.56
N LYS A 352 -24.00 -17.57 -11.95
CA LYS A 352 -23.34 -18.49 -11.01
C LYS A 352 -22.39 -17.71 -10.10
N ARG A 353 -22.46 -17.95 -8.80
CA ARG A 353 -21.58 -17.30 -7.80
C ARG A 353 -20.33 -18.12 -7.52
N SER A 354 -19.23 -17.43 -7.26
CA SER A 354 -17.97 -18.01 -6.79
C SER A 354 -18.07 -18.41 -5.32
N SER A 355 -17.47 -19.53 -4.96
CA SER A 355 -17.28 -20.00 -3.59
C SER A 355 -16.37 -19.08 -2.75
N CYS A 356 -15.56 -18.22 -3.38
CA CYS A 356 -14.70 -17.28 -2.66
C CYS A 356 -15.49 -16.21 -1.88
N VAL A 357 -16.75 -16.00 -2.22
CA VAL A 357 -17.60 -15.00 -1.56
C VAL A 357 -18.48 -15.57 -0.45
N ASP A 358 -18.50 -16.90 -0.30
CA ASP A 358 -19.37 -17.57 0.66
C ASP A 358 -19.06 -17.12 2.09
N ASP A 359 -17.78 -17.01 2.46
CA ASP A 359 -17.36 -16.56 3.79
C ASP A 359 -17.85 -15.14 4.12
N MET A 360 -17.87 -14.24 3.12
CA MET A 360 -18.28 -12.85 3.29
C MET A 360 -19.79 -12.71 3.48
N PHE A 361 -20.59 -13.53 2.78
CA PHE A 361 -22.06 -13.48 2.91
C PHE A 361 -22.62 -14.37 4.02
N ASN A 362 -21.92 -15.44 4.40
CA ASN A 362 -22.37 -16.35 5.46
C ASN A 362 -22.20 -15.73 6.85
N ASP A 363 -21.08 -15.04 7.10
CA ASP A 363 -20.82 -14.31 8.34
C ASP A 363 -19.96 -13.06 8.08
N GLU A 364 -20.65 -11.98 7.71
CA GLU A 364 -20.02 -10.71 7.36
C GLU A 364 -19.19 -10.13 8.51
N ASN A 365 -19.64 -10.29 9.77
CA ASN A 365 -18.93 -9.76 10.93
C ASN A 365 -17.61 -10.51 11.15
N ALA A 366 -17.65 -11.85 11.14
CA ALA A 366 -16.44 -12.63 11.29
C ALA A 366 -15.46 -12.40 10.13
N TRP A 367 -15.95 -12.19 8.91
CA TRP A 367 -15.11 -11.80 7.78
C TRP A 367 -14.46 -10.43 7.99
N ARG A 368 -15.23 -9.41 8.40
CA ARG A 368 -14.72 -8.05 8.70
C ARG A 368 -13.67 -8.07 9.81
N ASP A 369 -13.89 -8.84 10.86
CA ASP A 369 -12.96 -8.96 11.98
C ASP A 369 -11.62 -9.56 11.53
N ARG A 370 -11.66 -10.64 10.73
CA ARG A 370 -10.45 -11.23 10.15
C ARG A 370 -9.73 -10.24 9.25
N TYR A 371 -10.46 -9.60 8.35
CA TYR A 371 -9.92 -8.60 7.42
C TYR A 371 -9.19 -7.46 8.16
N TRP A 372 -9.83 -6.83 9.15
CA TRP A 372 -9.19 -5.74 9.90
C TRP A 372 -8.08 -6.21 10.84
N THR A 373 -8.15 -7.44 11.35
CA THR A 373 -7.04 -8.05 12.11
C THR A 373 -5.80 -8.19 11.23
N THR A 374 -5.95 -8.75 10.03
CA THR A 374 -4.86 -8.91 9.05
C THR A 374 -4.31 -7.56 8.59
N PHE A 375 -5.19 -6.57 8.36
CA PHE A 375 -4.77 -5.19 8.07
C PHE A 375 -3.87 -4.63 9.18
N ASN A 376 -4.33 -4.66 10.43
CA ASN A 376 -3.58 -4.12 11.56
C ASN A 376 -2.23 -4.84 11.74
N GLN A 377 -2.20 -6.18 11.62
CA GLN A 377 -0.96 -6.96 11.65
C GLN A 377 0.06 -6.50 10.59
N SER A 378 -0.39 -6.24 9.36
CA SER A 378 0.51 -5.76 8.29
C SER A 378 1.09 -4.38 8.57
N VAL A 379 0.34 -3.52 9.27
CA VAL A 379 0.70 -2.12 9.54
C VAL A 379 1.60 -1.96 10.77
N VAL A 380 1.56 -2.91 11.71
CA VAL A 380 2.38 -2.89 12.94
C VAL A 380 3.59 -3.81 12.88
N GLY A 381 3.75 -4.61 11.83
CA GLY A 381 4.90 -5.49 11.64
C GLY A 381 6.14 -4.71 11.20
N LYS A 382 7.29 -4.99 11.84
CA LYS A 382 8.59 -4.42 11.47
C LYS A 382 9.70 -5.46 11.63
N LEU A 383 10.79 -5.33 10.86
CA LEU A 383 11.93 -6.25 10.98
C LEU A 383 12.61 -6.14 12.36
N GLU A 384 13.14 -7.26 12.86
CA GLU A 384 13.78 -7.36 14.18
C GLU A 384 14.93 -6.36 14.39
N ALA A 385 15.63 -5.98 13.32
CA ALA A 385 16.70 -4.98 13.35
C ALA A 385 16.26 -3.62 13.95
N TRP A 386 14.96 -3.31 13.91
CA TRP A 386 14.38 -2.06 14.39
C TRP A 386 13.77 -2.15 15.81
N GLN A 387 13.90 -3.30 16.49
CA GLN A 387 13.27 -3.53 17.82
C GLN A 387 13.69 -2.48 18.87
N HIS A 388 14.90 -1.95 18.74
CA HIS A 388 15.47 -0.96 19.64
C HIS A 388 14.72 0.39 19.65
N GLU A 389 13.78 0.62 18.72
CA GLU A 389 12.93 1.81 18.67
C GLU A 389 11.80 1.78 19.70
N GLY A 390 11.27 0.59 20.04
CA GLY A 390 10.16 0.47 20.98
C GLY A 390 8.90 1.23 20.54
N GLU A 391 8.57 1.14 19.27
CA GLU A 391 7.64 2.03 18.58
C GLU A 391 6.15 1.74 18.92
N GLN A 392 5.37 2.81 19.00
CA GLN A 392 3.91 2.85 19.07
C GLN A 392 3.38 3.72 17.92
N ARG A 393 2.28 3.31 17.29
CA ARG A 393 1.72 3.98 16.10
C ARG A 393 0.31 4.45 16.31
N LEU A 394 0.01 5.65 15.83
CA LEU A 394 -1.35 6.01 15.46
C LEU A 394 -1.52 5.77 13.96
N ILE A 395 -2.62 5.14 13.57
CA ILE A 395 -2.90 4.79 12.17
C ILE A 395 -4.10 5.59 11.65
N LEU A 396 -3.96 6.11 10.44
CA LEU A 396 -5.01 6.78 9.68
C LEU A 396 -5.28 5.98 8.40
N HIS A 397 -6.52 5.58 8.16
CA HIS A 397 -6.92 4.78 7.01
C HIS A 397 -8.40 5.00 6.65
N GLY A 398 -8.84 4.51 5.49
CA GLY A 398 -10.27 4.44 5.11
C GLY A 398 -10.94 5.75 4.68
N GLY A 399 -10.15 6.81 4.45
CA GLY A 399 -10.60 8.07 3.85
C GLY A 399 -9.70 8.45 2.67
N ASP A 400 -10.12 9.45 1.89
CA ASP A 400 -9.25 10.03 0.87
C ASP A 400 -8.19 10.90 1.54
N TYR A 401 -7.01 10.30 1.67
CA TYR A 401 -5.81 10.94 2.22
C TYR A 401 -4.72 11.09 1.16
N SER A 402 -5.09 11.13 -0.12
CA SER A 402 -4.13 11.25 -1.22
C SER A 402 -3.32 12.56 -1.14
N ASP A 403 -3.96 13.67 -0.73
CA ASP A 403 -3.30 14.95 -0.45
C ASP A 403 -2.64 14.93 0.95
N PRO A 404 -1.32 15.17 1.05
CA PRO A 404 -0.63 15.30 2.35
C PRO A 404 -1.27 16.29 3.33
N VAL A 405 -1.93 17.35 2.87
CA VAL A 405 -2.63 18.32 3.74
C VAL A 405 -3.74 17.65 4.55
N SER A 406 -4.43 16.67 3.95
CA SER A 406 -5.50 15.91 4.62
C SER A 406 -4.99 14.94 5.70
N ARG A 407 -3.68 14.67 5.73
CA ARG A 407 -2.99 13.80 6.71
C ARG A 407 -2.51 14.56 7.96
N VAL A 408 -2.75 15.87 7.99
CA VAL A 408 -2.45 16.72 9.16
C VAL A 408 -3.65 16.68 10.11
N THR A 409 -3.40 16.24 11.34
CA THR A 409 -4.40 16.22 12.43
C THR A 409 -3.97 17.15 13.55
N HIS A 410 -4.88 17.51 14.46
CA HIS A 410 -4.56 18.42 15.57
C HIS A 410 -4.77 17.77 16.92
N TYR A 411 -3.77 17.80 17.80
CA TYR A 411 -3.88 17.28 19.16
C TYR A 411 -4.34 18.36 20.14
N GLN A 412 -4.87 17.93 21.29
CA GLN A 412 -5.23 18.84 22.37
C GLN A 412 -3.97 19.21 23.15
N PHE A 413 -3.71 20.51 23.38
CA PHE A 413 -2.48 20.94 24.04
C PHE A 413 -2.28 20.32 25.43
N ARG A 414 -3.37 20.02 26.15
CA ARG A 414 -3.34 19.29 27.43
C ARG A 414 -2.60 17.95 27.34
N ASP A 415 -2.67 17.27 26.19
CA ASP A 415 -2.05 15.96 25.97
C ASP A 415 -0.53 16.08 25.80
N LEU A 416 0.00 17.24 25.41
CA LEU A 416 1.45 17.50 25.36
C LEU A 416 1.92 17.94 26.75
N THR A 417 2.71 17.12 27.45
CA THR A 417 3.10 17.38 28.86
C THR A 417 4.50 17.94 29.04
N GLY A 418 5.37 17.77 28.04
CA GLY A 418 6.69 18.35 28.09
C GLY A 418 7.47 18.24 26.80
N ILE A 419 8.63 18.90 26.81
CA ILE A 419 9.60 18.88 25.69
C ILE A 419 10.99 18.62 26.24
N ILE A 420 11.70 17.69 25.62
CA ILE A 420 13.11 17.40 25.87
C ILE A 420 13.93 17.98 24.73
N PHE A 421 14.81 18.93 25.03
CA PHE A 421 15.77 19.43 24.05
C PHE A 421 16.93 18.45 23.90
N GLY A 422 17.32 18.16 22.67
CA GLY A 422 18.51 17.39 22.35
C GLY A 422 19.79 18.02 22.90
N ILE A 423 20.84 17.21 22.99
CA ILE A 423 22.15 17.61 23.53
C ILE A 423 22.70 18.83 22.78
N LYS A 424 22.48 18.88 21.47
CA LYS A 424 23.02 19.90 20.56
C LYS A 424 21.98 20.90 20.08
N THR A 425 20.77 20.92 20.66
CA THR A 425 19.75 21.89 20.28
C THR A 425 20.28 23.32 20.54
N PRO A 426 20.27 24.21 19.53
CA PRO A 426 20.72 25.60 19.69
C PRO A 426 19.87 26.36 20.71
N ILE A 427 20.48 27.28 21.47
CA ILE A 427 19.79 28.00 22.55
C ILE A 427 18.70 28.91 22.01
N GLU A 428 18.92 29.54 20.86
CA GLU A 428 17.96 30.40 20.17
C GLU A 428 16.68 29.61 19.85
N LYS A 429 16.84 28.37 19.38
CA LYS A 429 15.70 27.48 19.08
C LYS A 429 14.98 26.98 20.32
N LYS A 430 15.69 26.80 21.45
CA LYS A 430 15.05 26.49 22.74
C LYS A 430 14.16 27.65 23.20
N ILE A 431 14.64 28.88 23.04
CA ILE A 431 13.89 30.09 23.39
C ILE A 431 12.63 30.19 22.52
N GLU A 432 12.75 30.08 21.19
CA GLU A 432 11.60 30.11 20.28
C GLU A 432 10.53 29.06 20.65
N ILE A 433 10.94 27.82 20.96
CA ILE A 433 10.02 26.77 21.42
C ILE A 433 9.37 27.14 22.77
N ALA A 434 10.17 27.64 23.72
CA ALA A 434 9.68 28.02 25.04
C ALA A 434 8.67 29.17 24.98
N GLU A 435 8.84 30.14 24.06
CA GLU A 435 7.90 31.23 23.82
C GLU A 435 6.55 30.70 23.30
N ILE A 436 6.56 29.79 22.32
CA ILE A 436 5.33 29.16 21.79
C ILE A 436 4.56 28.44 22.91
N ILE A 437 5.26 27.68 23.75
CA ILE A 437 4.65 26.96 24.87
C ILE A 437 4.14 27.92 25.94
N GLU A 438 4.86 28.99 26.23
CA GLU A 438 4.43 30.02 27.17
C GLU A 438 3.13 30.68 26.73
N GLU A 439 3.04 31.07 25.46
CA GLU A 439 1.82 31.64 24.86
C GLU A 439 0.62 30.69 25.05
N LYS A 440 0.79 29.40 24.74
CA LYS A 440 -0.26 28.38 24.91
C LYS A 440 -0.64 28.15 26.37
N CYS A 441 0.36 28.05 27.25
CA CYS A 441 0.13 27.90 28.69
C CYS A 441 -0.65 29.10 29.26
N ARG A 442 -0.32 30.33 28.83
CA ARG A 442 -1.05 31.55 29.22
C ARG A 442 -2.50 31.50 28.74
N ALA A 443 -2.73 31.08 27.49
CA ALA A 443 -4.06 30.99 26.91
C ALA A 443 -4.96 29.95 27.63
N GLU A 444 -4.38 28.84 28.10
CA GLU A 444 -5.12 27.77 28.78
C GLU A 444 -5.06 27.83 30.31
N GLY A 445 -4.33 28.79 30.89
CA GLY A 445 -4.10 28.88 32.34
C GLY A 445 -3.31 27.69 32.91
N ARG A 446 -2.48 27.05 32.10
CA ARG A 446 -1.71 25.85 32.45
C ARG A 446 -0.37 26.20 33.08
N THR A 447 -0.03 25.61 34.22
CA THR A 447 1.19 25.96 34.98
C THR A 447 2.17 24.81 35.19
N ASP A 448 1.83 23.61 34.73
CA ASP A 448 2.53 22.35 35.02
C ASP A 448 3.34 21.80 33.84
N PHE A 449 3.44 22.52 32.73
CA PHE A 449 4.23 22.11 31.56
C PHE A 449 5.72 22.07 31.86
N LYS A 450 6.42 21.02 31.39
CA LYS A 450 7.83 20.78 31.75
C LYS A 450 8.77 20.82 30.55
N PHE A 451 9.94 21.42 30.77
CA PHE A 451 11.07 21.34 29.86
C PHE A 451 12.19 20.50 30.43
N TYR A 452 12.88 19.80 29.54
CA TYR A 452 14.01 18.96 29.88
C TYR A 452 15.18 19.22 28.93
N GLN A 453 16.38 18.92 29.42
CA GLN A 453 17.60 18.91 28.61
C GLN A 453 18.19 17.51 28.60
N ALA A 454 18.36 16.93 27.42
CA ALA A 454 19.08 15.68 27.23
C ALA A 454 20.58 15.86 27.51
N TYR A 455 21.22 14.84 28.09
CA TYR A 455 22.65 14.76 28.34
C TYR A 455 23.12 13.30 28.30
N TYR A 456 24.41 13.09 28.07
CA TYR A 456 25.02 11.76 28.14
C TYR A 456 25.34 11.39 29.59
N HIS A 457 24.77 10.29 30.09
CA HIS A 457 25.06 9.77 31.43
C HIS A 457 26.21 8.76 31.36
N ARG A 458 27.37 9.13 31.90
CA ARG A 458 28.62 8.33 31.77
C ARG A 458 28.51 6.93 32.37
N ASP A 459 27.89 6.79 33.54
CA ASP A 459 27.87 5.51 34.25
C ASP A 459 26.88 4.51 33.64
N ASN A 460 25.84 5.03 32.96
CA ASN A 460 24.77 4.22 32.37
C ASN A 460 24.98 4.02 30.85
N GLY A 461 25.92 4.74 30.24
CA GLY A 461 26.21 4.66 28.81
C GLY A 461 25.06 5.08 27.89
N CYS A 462 24.09 5.84 28.39
CA CYS A 462 22.86 6.18 27.69
C CYS A 462 22.56 7.69 27.72
N ILE A 463 21.53 8.10 26.96
CA ILE A 463 21.01 9.45 27.05
C ILE A 463 20.01 9.50 28.21
N GLU A 464 20.19 10.49 29.08
CA GLU A 464 19.23 10.84 30.11
C GLU A 464 18.77 12.28 29.92
N HIS A 465 17.76 12.70 30.68
CA HIS A 465 17.25 14.06 30.62
C HIS A 465 16.97 14.60 32.02
N ARG A 466 17.29 15.88 32.22
CA ARG A 466 17.05 16.60 33.47
C ARG A 466 16.02 17.70 33.26
N GLU A 467 15.14 17.88 34.23
CA GLU A 467 14.15 18.97 34.20
C GLU A 467 14.84 20.32 34.32
N LEU A 468 14.39 21.30 33.55
CA LEU A 468 14.80 22.71 33.64
C LEU A 468 13.93 23.43 34.68
N SER A 469 14.00 23.01 35.94
CA SER A 469 13.09 23.46 37.02
C SER A 469 13.13 24.96 37.37
N LEU A 470 14.16 25.67 36.90
CA LEU A 470 14.32 27.12 37.06
C LEU A 470 13.54 27.91 36.00
N LEU A 471 13.17 27.28 34.88
CA LEU A 471 12.32 27.88 33.86
C LEU A 471 10.86 27.80 34.36
N LYS A 472 10.41 28.88 34.99
CA LYS A 472 9.03 29.01 35.49
C LYS A 472 8.36 30.19 34.82
N TYR A 473 7.21 29.93 34.22
CA TYR A 473 6.34 30.98 33.72
C TYR A 473 5.59 31.60 34.89
N LYS A 474 5.64 32.93 35.00
CA LYS A 474 4.79 33.69 35.92
C LYS A 474 3.57 34.12 35.11
N PHE A 475 2.42 33.56 35.43
CA PHE A 475 1.14 33.91 34.84
C PHE A 475 0.49 35.02 35.66
#